data_AF-A0A0C6FSR1-F1
#
_entry.id   AF-A0A0C6FSR1-F1
#
_cell.length_a   1.000
_cell.length_b   1.000
_cell.length_c   1.000
_cell.angle_alpha   90.00
_cell.angle_beta   90.00
_cell.angle_gamma   90.00
#
_symmetry.space_group_name_H-M   'P 1'
#
loop_
_entity.id
_entity.type
_entity.pdbx_description
1 polymer ?
#
loop_
_entity_poly.entity_id
_entity_poly.type
_entity_poly.pdbx_seq_one_letter_code
_entity_poly.pdbx_strand_id
1 'polypeptide(L)'
;MTMTPREMLARAGEALTGSDNWAKAMARALGAHHPDGPRETIDPRSVSRWRTGAMEILPWAAEALPVILREHAERLEAEADRLQDDADRMTEAAEEIEAELRGPRP
;
A
#
# COMPACT_ATOMS: atom_id res chain seq x y z
N MET A 1 24.33 6.85 -8.62
CA MET A 1 24.16 7.41 -7.27
C MET A 1 23.34 6.43 -6.46
N THR A 2 23.77 6.07 -5.26
CA THR A 2 23.03 5.17 -4.36
C THR A 2 21.94 5.97 -3.65
N MET A 3 20.75 5.39 -3.52
CA MET A 3 19.61 6.03 -2.86
C MET A 3 19.83 6.08 -1.34
N THR A 4 19.56 7.23 -0.72
CA THR A 4 19.72 7.41 0.73
C THR A 4 18.57 6.77 1.51
N PRO A 5 18.77 6.37 2.78
CA PRO A 5 17.68 5.83 3.61
C PRO A 5 16.47 6.77 3.70
N ARG A 6 16.70 8.08 3.73
CA ARG A 6 15.62 9.08 3.77
C ARG A 6 14.80 9.11 2.48
N GLU A 7 15.47 9.02 1.33
CA GLU A 7 14.79 8.89 0.04
C GLU A 7 14.01 7.57 -0.04
N MET A 8 14.56 6.48 0.51
CA MET A 8 13.86 5.19 0.60
C MET A 8 12.59 5.32 1.43
N LEU A 9 12.67 5.97 2.59
CA LEU A 9 11.53 6.18 3.47
C LEU A 9 10.45 7.02 2.79
N ALA A 10 10.83 8.12 2.13
CA ALA A 10 9.89 8.98 1.44
C ALA A 10 9.14 8.23 0.32
N ARG A 11 9.87 7.53 -0.56
CA ARG A 11 9.26 6.77 -1.65
C ARG A 11 8.35 5.65 -1.14
N ALA A 12 8.79 4.89 -0.15
CA ALA A 12 7.97 3.82 0.42
C ALA A 12 6.73 4.40 1.11
N GLY A 13 6.86 5.53 1.79
CA GLY A 13 5.75 6.23 2.43
C GLY A 13 4.69 6.70 1.44
N GLU A 14 5.12 7.43 0.40
CA GLU A 14 4.25 7.93 -0.66
C GLU A 14 3.53 6.79 -1.38
N ALA A 15 4.22 5.69 -1.67
CA ALA A 15 3.63 4.53 -2.32
C ALA A 15 2.47 3.93 -1.50
N LEU A 16 2.59 3.85 -0.16
CA LEU A 16 1.59 3.23 0.71
C LEU A 16 0.25 3.96 0.76
N THR A 17 0.24 5.29 0.58
CA THR A 17 -0.97 6.10 0.80
C THR A 17 -1.34 7.00 -0.37
N GLY A 18 -0.51 7.09 -1.41
CA GLY A 18 -0.68 8.02 -2.53
C GLY A 18 -0.68 9.51 -2.10
N SER A 19 -0.15 9.83 -0.92
CA SER A 19 -0.20 11.18 -0.34
C SER A 19 0.94 11.43 0.65
N ASP A 20 1.26 12.71 0.92
CA ASP A 20 2.33 13.11 1.84
C ASP A 20 2.07 12.79 3.33
N ASN A 21 0.86 12.35 3.68
CA ASN A 21 0.46 12.02 5.05
C ASN A 21 0.64 10.54 5.38
N TRP A 22 1.83 10.01 5.07
CA TRP A 22 2.13 8.58 5.18
C TRP A 22 2.75 8.15 6.50
N ALA A 23 3.10 9.07 7.41
CA ALA A 23 3.87 8.74 8.62
C ALA A 23 3.18 7.67 9.51
N LYS A 24 1.85 7.74 9.67
CA LYS A 24 1.08 6.74 10.43
C LYS A 24 0.99 5.40 9.70
N ALA A 25 0.84 5.40 8.38
CA ALA A 25 0.78 4.17 7.59
C ALA A 25 2.13 3.44 7.61
N MET A 26 3.21 4.20 7.39
CA MET A 26 4.58 3.68 7.45
C MET A 26 4.94 3.17 8.85
N ALA A 27 4.50 3.84 9.92
CA ALA A 27 4.74 3.36 11.29
C ALA A 27 4.06 2.00 11.58
N ARG A 28 2.87 1.76 11.02
CA ARG A 28 2.20 0.46 11.10
C ARG A 28 2.93 -0.60 10.28
N ALA A 29 3.29 -0.28 9.04
CA ALA A 29 4.03 -1.19 8.16
C ALA A 29 5.36 -1.63 8.79
N LEU A 30 6.13 -0.69 9.35
CA LEU A 30 7.36 -1.00 10.08
C LEU A 30 7.13 -1.78 11.37
N GLY A 31 5.97 -1.62 12.02
CA GLY A 31 5.60 -2.39 13.20
C GLY A 31 5.61 -3.90 12.93
N ALA A 32 5.08 -4.32 11.78
CA ALA A 32 5.04 -5.73 11.40
C ALA A 32 6.44 -6.36 11.24
N HIS A 33 7.44 -5.53 10.91
CA HIS A 33 8.84 -5.93 10.65
C HIS A 33 9.79 -5.59 11.81
N HIS A 34 9.26 -5.31 13.00
CA HIS A 34 10.07 -4.90 14.13
C HIS A 34 11.01 -6.03 14.61
N PRO A 35 12.30 -5.75 14.92
CA PRO A 35 13.31 -6.78 15.22
C PRO A 35 13.00 -7.61 16.48
N ASP A 36 12.38 -7.01 17.50
CA ASP A 36 11.94 -7.72 18.70
C ASP A 36 10.63 -8.54 18.51
N GLY A 37 10.20 -8.70 17.26
CA GLY A 37 8.94 -9.36 16.89
C GLY A 37 7.86 -8.36 16.43
N PRO A 38 6.88 -8.83 15.63
CA PRO A 38 5.83 -7.99 15.04
C PRO A 38 5.02 -7.22 16.08
N ARG A 39 4.69 -5.96 15.77
CA ARG A 39 3.86 -5.05 16.57
C ARG A 39 2.86 -4.34 15.67
N GLU A 40 1.75 -3.87 16.25
CA GLU A 40 0.75 -3.12 15.49
C GLU A 40 1.31 -1.82 14.87
N THR A 41 2.24 -1.16 15.56
CA THR A 41 2.87 0.08 15.09
C THR A 41 4.15 0.38 15.87
N ILE A 42 5.08 1.11 15.25
CA ILE A 42 6.10 1.89 15.97
C ILE A 42 5.59 3.31 16.26
N ASP A 43 6.34 4.14 16.98
CA ASP A 43 5.98 5.55 17.20
C ASP A 43 5.98 6.35 15.87
N PRO A 44 4.82 6.88 15.41
CA PRO A 44 4.76 7.69 14.20
C PRO A 44 5.60 8.97 14.25
N ARG A 45 5.97 9.45 15.45
CA ARG A 45 6.89 10.58 15.61
C ARG A 45 8.30 10.25 15.17
N SER A 46 8.75 9.00 15.33
CA SER A 46 10.05 8.54 14.80
C SER A 46 10.08 8.67 13.29
N VAL A 47 9.04 8.18 12.61
CA VAL A 47 8.89 8.29 11.15
C VAL A 47 8.87 9.74 10.70
N SER A 48 8.16 10.61 11.43
CA SER A 48 8.13 12.05 11.14
C SER A 48 9.51 12.70 11.26
N ARG A 49 10.29 12.33 12.29
CA ARG A 49 11.65 12.85 12.53
C ARG A 49 12.65 12.32 11.50
N TRP A 50 12.52 11.07 11.08
CA TRP A 50 13.30 10.51 9.98
C TRP A 50 13.05 11.25 8.66
N ARG A 51 11.78 11.53 8.36
CA ARG A 51 11.39 12.30 7.17
C ARG A 51 12.04 13.68 7.13
N THR A 52 12.05 14.39 8.26
CA THR A 52 12.65 15.74 8.33
C THR A 52 14.17 15.72 8.48
N GLY A 53 14.79 14.56 8.72
CA GLY A 53 16.21 14.46 9.07
C GLY A 53 16.53 14.93 10.49
N ALA A 54 15.52 15.12 11.34
CA ALA A 54 15.72 15.42 12.77
C ALA A 54 16.20 14.20 13.57
N MET A 55 16.17 13.01 12.96
CA MET A 55 16.68 11.76 13.50
C MET A 55 17.15 10.87 12.34
N GLU A 56 18.24 10.14 12.55
CA GLU A 56 18.69 9.12 11.60
C GLU A 56 17.75 7.92 11.56
N ILE A 57 17.60 7.33 10.37
CA ILE A 57 16.81 6.11 10.19
C ILE A 57 17.59 4.94 10.77
N LEU A 58 16.91 4.11 11.56
CA LEU A 58 17.51 2.92 12.14
C LEU A 58 17.84 1.89 11.04
N PRO A 59 18.96 1.14 11.13
CA PRO A 59 19.34 0.18 10.10
C PRO A 59 18.26 -0.84 9.76
N TRP A 60 17.63 -1.45 10.77
CA TRP A 60 16.54 -2.42 10.56
C TRP A 60 15.34 -1.80 9.84
N ALA A 61 15.05 -0.52 10.10
CA ALA A 61 13.94 0.16 9.44
C ALA A 61 14.27 0.39 7.98
N ALA A 62 15.50 0.80 7.66
CA ALA A 62 15.96 0.96 6.28
C ALA A 62 15.94 -0.37 5.50
N GLU A 63 16.32 -1.48 6.14
CA GLU A 63 16.27 -2.83 5.58
C GLU A 63 14.84 -3.31 5.32
N ALA A 64 13.88 -2.91 6.14
CA ALA A 64 12.46 -3.26 5.99
C ALA A 64 11.77 -2.52 4.83
N LEU A 65 12.22 -1.33 4.43
CA LEU A 65 11.52 -0.50 3.43
C LEU A 65 11.32 -1.20 2.07
N PRO A 66 12.33 -1.87 1.47
CA PRO A 66 12.13 -2.60 0.22
C PRO A 66 11.18 -3.78 0.37
N VAL A 67 11.15 -4.43 1.55
CA VAL A 67 10.23 -5.55 1.83
C VAL A 67 8.80 -5.03 1.88
N ILE A 68 8.55 -3.98 2.67
CA ILE A 68 7.25 -3.31 2.79
C ILE A 68 6.72 -2.88 1.41
N LEU A 69 7.60 -2.35 0.54
CA LEU A 69 7.20 -1.90 -0.79
C LEU A 69 6.80 -3.07 -1.70
N ARG A 70 7.51 -4.20 -1.65
CA ARG A 70 7.15 -5.41 -2.41
C ARG A 70 5.83 -6.01 -1.92
N GLU A 71 5.67 -6.15 -0.60
CA GLU A 71 4.41 -6.63 0.00
C GLU A 71 3.23 -5.70 -0.32
N HIS A 72 3.47 -4.40 -0.46
CA HIS A 72 2.44 -3.46 -0.90
C HIS A 72 2.10 -3.63 -2.38
N ALA A 73 3.09 -3.80 -3.25
CA ALA A 73 2.87 -4.07 -4.67
C ALA A 73 2.07 -5.35 -4.90
N GLU A 74 2.43 -6.45 -4.22
CA GLU A 74 1.71 -7.72 -4.30
C GLU A 74 0.24 -7.59 -3.86
N ARG A 75 -0.04 -6.78 -2.82
CA ARG A 75 -1.41 -6.49 -2.39
C ARG A 75 -2.19 -5.67 -3.42
N LEU A 76 -1.52 -4.72 -4.08
CA LEU A 76 -2.15 -3.91 -5.14
C LEU A 76 -2.45 -4.75 -6.38
N GLU A 77 -1.56 -5.66 -6.76
CA GLU A 77 -1.79 -6.63 -7.84
C GLU A 77 -3.00 -7.52 -7.52
N ALA A 78 -3.05 -8.10 -6.32
CA ALA A 78 -4.20 -8.90 -5.89
C ALA A 78 -5.51 -8.10 -5.75
N GLU A 79 -5.45 -6.80 -5.50
CA GLU A 79 -6.63 -5.92 -5.55
C GLU A 79 -7.05 -5.63 -6.99
N ALA A 80 -6.09 -5.38 -7.89
CA ALA A 80 -6.36 -5.16 -9.29
C ALA A 80 -7.06 -6.37 -9.93
N ASP A 81 -6.59 -7.59 -9.66
CA ASP A 81 -7.20 -8.82 -10.13
C ASP A 81 -8.66 -8.95 -9.63
N ARG A 82 -8.90 -8.70 -8.34
CA ARG A 82 -10.26 -8.74 -7.78
C ARG A 82 -11.20 -7.72 -8.39
N LEU A 83 -10.71 -6.50 -8.65
CA LEU A 83 -11.51 -5.45 -9.28
C LEU A 83 -11.82 -5.77 -10.74
N GLN A 84 -10.92 -6.45 -11.46
CA GLN A 84 -11.18 -6.94 -12.81
C GLN A 84 -12.28 -8.00 -12.80
N ASP A 85 -12.18 -9.01 -11.94
CA ASP A 85 -13.21 -10.04 -11.78
C ASP A 85 -14.58 -9.44 -11.44
N ASP A 86 -14.63 -8.45 -10.54
CA ASP A 86 -15.87 -7.78 -10.17
C ASP A 86 -16.43 -6.95 -11.32
N ALA A 87 -15.59 -6.29 -12.12
CA ALA A 87 -16.03 -5.56 -13.30
C ALA A 87 -16.65 -6.49 -14.36
N ASP A 88 -16.02 -7.65 -14.63
CA ASP A 88 -16.54 -8.64 -15.57
C ASP A 88 -17.93 -9.15 -15.14
N ARG A 89 -18.10 -9.48 -13.85
CA ARG A 89 -19.41 -9.87 -13.29
C ARG A 89 -20.46 -8.77 -13.41
N MET A 90 -20.07 -7.51 -13.21
CA MET A 90 -20.99 -6.38 -13.37
C MET A 90 -21.41 -6.20 -14.83
N THR A 91 -20.51 -6.44 -15.78
CA THR A 91 -20.83 -6.43 -17.21
C THR A 91 -21.82 -7.54 -17.58
N GLU A 92 -21.57 -8.77 -17.16
CA GLU A 92 -22.49 -9.91 -17.38
C GLU A 92 -23.90 -9.60 -16.81
N ALA A 93 -23.96 -9.14 -15.56
CA ALA A 93 -25.22 -8.77 -14.92
C ALA A 93 -25.95 -7.64 -15.65
N ALA A 94 -25.23 -6.65 -16.19
CA ALA A 94 -25.82 -5.57 -16.95
C ALA A 94 -26.42 -6.05 -18.29
N GLU A 95 -25.76 -6.98 -18.97
CA GLU A 95 -26.26 -7.60 -20.21
C GLU A 95 -27.52 -8.44 -19.97
N GLU A 96 -27.57 -9.19 -18.87
CA GLU A 96 -28.76 -9.95 -18.45
C GLU A 96 -29.95 -9.02 -18.21
N ILE A 97 -29.74 -7.93 -17.46
CA ILE A 97 -30.77 -6.91 -17.21
C ILE A 97 -31.26 -6.30 -18.53
N GLU A 98 -30.36 -5.97 -19.47
CA GLU A 98 -30.77 -5.43 -20.77
C GLU A 98 -31.61 -6.43 -21.57
N ALA A 99 -31.22 -7.71 -21.58
CA ALA A 99 -31.93 -8.77 -22.27
C ALA A 99 -33.35 -8.95 -21.72
N GLU A 100 -33.53 -8.92 -20.40
CA GLU A 100 -34.84 -8.96 -19.75
C GLU A 100 -35.71 -7.76 -20.14
N LEU A 101 -35.14 -6.55 -20.15
CA LEU A 101 -35.85 -5.31 -20.50
C LEU A 101 -36.28 -5.26 -21.97
N ARG A 102 -35.53 -5.90 -22.88
CA ARG A 102 -35.85 -5.91 -24.31
C ARG A 102 -37.11 -6.73 -24.63
N GLY A 103 -37.50 -7.67 -23.76
CA GLY A 103 -38.64 -8.57 -23.95
C GLY A 103 -38.49 -9.53 -25.15
N PRO A 104 -39.37 -10.53 -25.29
CA PRO A 104 -39.36 -11.41 -26.46
C PRO A 104 -39.68 -10.60 -27.72
N ARG A 105 -38.86 -10.74 -28.77
CA ARG A 105 -39.14 -10.17 -30.09
C ARG A 105 -40.49 -10.70 -30.60
N PRO A 106 -41.40 -9.84 -31.11
CA PRO A 106 -42.65 -10.29 -31.71
C PRO A 106 -42.43 -11.14 -32.95
#